data_AF-A0ABC8JBJ3-F1
#
_entry.id   AF-A0ABC8JBJ3-F1
#
_cell.length_a   1.000
_cell.length_b   1.000
_cell.length_c   1.000
_cell.angle_alpha   90.00
_cell.angle_beta   90.00
_cell.angle_gamma   90.00
#
_symmetry.space_group_name_H-M   'P 1'
#
loop_
_entity.id
_entity.type
_entity.pdbx_description
1 polymer ?
#
loop_
_entity_poly.entity_id
_entity_poly.type
_entity_poly.pdbx_seq_one_letter_code
_entity_poly.pdbx_strand_id
1 'polypeptide(L)'
;MFIILGDAGKELTGRRETELIDKYAEENGGDGAEHEVPLPQCFIVAIVQTQKFRIKVAHFNSTSKMTLTVTKLVSPAVLPPKDRPAD
;
A
#
# COMPACT_ATOMS: atom_id res chain seq x y z
N MET A 1 2.54 5.78 -14.78
CA MET A 1 1.52 5.18 -13.89
C MET A 1 1.96 5.49 -12.47
N PHE A 2 1.10 6.07 -11.65
CA PHE A 2 1.38 6.23 -10.22
C PHE A 2 0.40 5.40 -9.40
N ILE A 3 0.89 4.76 -8.34
CA ILE A 3 0.08 4.05 -7.35
C ILE A 3 0.22 4.81 -6.04
N ILE A 4 -0.89 5.22 -5.45
CA ILE A 4 -0.93 5.92 -4.17
C ILE A 4 -1.61 5.01 -3.16
N LEU A 5 -0.88 4.61 -2.13
CA LEU A 5 -1.44 3.94 -0.95
C LEU A 5 -1.96 5.05 -0.03
N GLY A 6 -3.23 5.41 -0.16
CA GLY A 6 -3.86 6.40 0.73
C GLY A 6 -4.05 5.82 2.14
N ASP A 7 -5.26 5.92 2.69
CA ASP A 7 -5.56 5.36 4.02
C ASP A 7 -5.23 3.85 4.14
N ALA A 8 -5.31 3.12 3.02
CA ALA A 8 -4.91 1.72 2.92
C ALA A 8 -3.43 1.45 3.23
N GLY A 9 -2.55 2.45 3.14
CA GLY A 9 -1.14 2.33 3.49
C GLY A 9 -0.94 1.93 4.96
N LYS A 10 -1.73 2.50 5.87
CA LYS A 10 -1.71 2.14 7.29
C LYS A 10 -2.26 0.73 7.51
N GLU A 11 -3.33 0.35 6.83
CA GLU A 11 -3.90 -1.00 6.91
C GLU A 11 -2.90 -2.06 6.39
N LEU A 12 -2.14 -1.75 5.33
CA LEU A 12 -1.17 -2.66 4.72
C LEU A 12 0.10 -2.82 5.56
N THR A 13 0.60 -1.73 6.14
CA THR A 13 1.89 -1.70 6.85
C THR A 13 1.75 -1.85 8.36
N GLY A 14 0.56 -1.60 8.91
CA GLY A 14 0.30 -1.49 10.35
C GLY A 14 0.93 -0.24 11.00
N ARG A 15 1.51 0.68 10.21
CA ARG A 15 2.26 1.85 10.69
C ARG A 15 1.57 3.16 10.28
N ARG A 16 1.71 4.20 11.10
CA ARG A 16 1.26 5.55 10.73
C ARG A 16 2.22 6.16 9.72
N GLU A 17 1.72 7.01 8.84
CA GLU A 17 2.55 7.72 7.85
C GLU A 17 3.68 8.51 8.52
N THR A 18 3.38 9.27 9.58
CA THR A 18 4.38 10.04 10.33
C THR A 18 5.48 9.17 10.90
N GLU A 19 5.16 8.00 11.44
CA GLU A 19 6.17 7.06 11.97
C GLU A 19 7.13 6.58 10.88
N LEU A 20 6.65 6.41 9.65
CA LEU A 20 7.48 6.00 8.52
C LEU A 20 8.36 7.15 8.02
N ILE A 21 7.83 8.38 7.99
CA ILE A 21 8.58 9.58 7.61
C ILE A 21 9.65 9.91 8.65
N ASP A 22 9.28 9.90 9.93
CA ASP A 22 10.20 10.22 11.04
C ASP A 22 11.33 9.20 11.09
N LYS A 23 11.01 7.90 10.99
CA LYS A 23 12.02 6.84 10.95
C LYS A 23 12.97 7.01 9.75
N TYR A 24 12.43 7.34 8.58
CA TYR A 24 13.26 7.65 7.42
C TYR A 24 14.13 8.89 7.66
N ALA A 25 13.61 9.96 8.26
CA ALA A 25 14.40 11.16 8.55
C ALA A 25 15.51 10.88 9.59
N GLU A 26 15.23 10.09 10.62
CA GLU A 26 16.21 9.69 11.64
C GLU A 26 17.31 8.79 11.06
N GLU A 27 16.95 7.80 10.24
CA GLU A 27 17.90 6.86 9.65
C GLU A 27 18.75 7.50 8.54
N ASN A 28 18.29 8.59 7.92
CA ASN A 28 18.91 9.16 6.71
C ASN A 28 19.30 10.64 6.80
N GLY A 29 19.01 11.32 7.92
CA GLY A 29 19.24 12.75 8.09
C GLY A 29 20.70 13.16 8.28
N GLY A 30 21.67 12.26 8.06
CA GLY A 30 23.07 12.47 8.44
C GLY A 30 24.13 12.11 7.39
N ASP A 31 23.78 11.43 6.29
CA ASP A 31 24.78 10.98 5.31
C ASP A 31 24.36 11.34 3.87
N GLY A 32 25.34 11.66 3.02
CA GLY A 32 25.15 12.23 1.69
C GLY A 32 24.33 11.36 0.73
N ALA A 33 24.03 11.89 -0.45
CA ALA A 33 23.10 11.33 -1.46
C ALA A 33 23.39 9.90 -1.97
N GLU A 34 24.49 9.28 -1.54
CA GLU A 34 24.93 7.93 -1.94
C GLU A 34 24.56 6.85 -0.88
N HIS A 35 23.93 7.22 0.24
CA HIS A 35 23.55 6.25 1.27
C HIS A 35 22.26 5.50 0.88
N GLU A 36 22.37 4.19 0.63
CA GLU A 36 21.21 3.34 0.43
C GLU A 36 20.46 3.15 1.76
N VAL A 37 19.30 3.78 1.84
CA VAL A 37 18.41 3.68 3.00
C VAL A 37 17.78 2.29 3.08
N PRO A 38 17.87 1.58 4.21
CA PRO A 38 17.14 0.34 4.38
C PRO A 38 15.63 0.60 4.38
N LEU A 39 14.90 -0.10 3.52
CA LEU A 39 13.43 -0.07 3.53
C LEU A 39 12.90 -0.55 4.89
N PRO A 40 11.95 0.17 5.51
CA PRO A 40 11.27 -0.30 6.71
C PRO A 40 10.72 -1.73 6.55
N GLN A 41 10.95 -2.60 7.54
CA GLN A 41 10.53 -4.00 7.51
C GLN A 41 9.05 -4.21 7.19
N CYS A 42 8.17 -3.29 7.59
CA CYS A 42 6.75 -3.36 7.26
C CYS A 42 6.48 -3.32 5.75
N PHE A 43 7.30 -2.63 4.96
CA PHE A 43 7.21 -2.65 3.50
C PHE A 43 7.73 -3.96 2.92
N ILE A 44 8.83 -4.49 3.45
CA ILE A 44 9.37 -5.79 3.01
C ILE A 44 8.29 -6.88 3.18
N VAL A 45 7.64 -6.90 4.34
CA VAL A 45 6.53 -7.84 4.60
C VAL A 45 5.35 -7.60 3.67
N ALA A 46 4.97 -6.34 3.45
CA ALA A 46 3.86 -5.99 2.56
C ALA A 46 4.12 -6.39 1.09
N ILE A 47 5.35 -6.27 0.60
CA ILE A 47 5.73 -6.61 -0.79
C ILE A 47 5.51 -8.10 -1.09
N VAL A 48 5.75 -8.97 -0.10
CA VAL A 48 5.61 -10.42 -0.25
C VAL A 48 4.14 -10.86 -0.18
N GLN A 49 3.22 -9.99 0.26
CA GLN A 49 1.81 -10.32 0.41
C GLN A 49 0.99 -9.96 -0.83
N THR A 50 0.08 -10.87 -1.22
CA THR A 50 -0.98 -10.56 -2.19
C THR A 50 -2.25 -10.17 -1.45
N GLN A 51 -2.78 -8.98 -1.76
CA GLN A 51 -3.99 -8.46 -1.15
C GLN A 51 -4.98 -7.97 -2.21
N LYS A 52 -6.27 -8.00 -1.88
CA LYS A 52 -7.32 -7.40 -2.69
C LYS A 52 -7.58 -5.98 -2.20
N PHE A 53 -7.74 -5.05 -3.12
CA PHE A 53 -7.92 -3.64 -2.79
C PHE A 53 -9.10 -3.02 -3.53
N ARG A 54 -9.67 -1.99 -2.92
CA ARG A 54 -10.56 -1.05 -3.61
C ARG A 54 -9.75 0.13 -4.15
N ILE A 55 -9.82 0.35 -5.46
CA ILE A 55 -9.00 1.34 -6.17
C ILE A 55 -9.90 2.43 -6.74
N LYS A 56 -9.48 3.69 -6.61
CA LYS A 56 -10.01 4.83 -7.35
C LYS A 56 -9.07 5.12 -8.51
N VAL A 57 -9.61 5.21 -9.72
CA VAL A 57 -8.86 5.53 -10.93
C VAL A 57 -9.08 7.00 -11.27
N ALA A 58 -8.01 7.75 -11.50
CA ALA A 58 -8.07 9.14 -11.92
C ALA A 58 -7.14 9.37 -13.12
N HIS A 59 -7.62 10.18 -14.07
CA HIS A 59 -6.84 10.58 -15.23
C HIS A 59 -6.34 12.02 -15.05
N PHE A 60 -5.03 12.22 -15.11
CA PHE A 60 -4.45 13.56 -15.07
C PHE A 60 -4.45 14.14 -16.49
N ASN A 61 -5.35 15.09 -16.74
CA ASN A 61 -5.59 15.65 -18.08
C ASN A 61 -4.37 16.35 -18.71
N SER A 62 -3.39 16.74 -17.91
CA SER A 62 -2.22 17.50 -18.35
C SER A 62 -1.04 16.63 -18.80
N THR A 63 -1.04 15.32 -18.53
CA THR A 63 0.14 14.46 -18.78
C THR A 63 -0.18 13.09 -19.39
N SER A 64 -1.44 12.80 -19.74
CA SER A 64 -1.87 11.44 -20.14
C SER A 64 -1.48 10.35 -19.14
N LYS A 65 -1.24 10.74 -17.87
CA LYS A 65 -0.83 9.84 -16.80
C LYS A 65 -2.07 9.39 -16.02
N MET A 66 -2.18 8.08 -15.83
CA MET A 66 -3.16 7.48 -14.94
C MET A 66 -2.58 7.35 -13.53
N THR A 67 -3.40 7.72 -12.54
CA THR A 67 -3.14 7.52 -11.12
C THR A 67 -4.15 6.54 -10.55
N LEU A 68 -3.64 5.54 -9.84
CA LEU A 68 -4.43 4.55 -9.10
C LEU A 68 -4.28 4.85 -7.62
N THR A 69 -5.37 5.24 -6.95
CA THR A 69 -5.37 5.43 -5.50
C THR A 69 -5.99 4.22 -4.83
N VAL A 70 -5.19 3.51 -4.04
CA VAL A 70 -5.64 2.41 -3.18
C VAL A 70 -6.30 3.01 -1.95
N THR A 71 -7.60 2.77 -1.79
CA THR A 71 -8.41 3.41 -0.74
C THR A 71 -8.68 2.51 0.45
N LYS A 72 -8.75 1.19 0.25
CA LYS A 72 -9.07 0.23 1.32
C LYS A 72 -8.58 -1.18 1.00
N LEU A 73 -8.15 -1.95 2.00
CA LEU A 73 -7.98 -3.39 1.88
C LEU A 73 -9.35 -4.09 1.90
N VAL A 74 -9.52 -5.04 1.00
CA VAL A 74 -10.68 -5.92 0.98
C VAL A 74 -10.29 -7.19 1.70
N SER A 75 -10.78 -7.36 2.94
CA SER A 75 -10.61 -8.62 3.66
C SER A 75 -11.19 -9.77 2.85
N PRO A 76 -10.56 -10.95 2.82
CA PRO A 76 -11.17 -12.16 2.32
C PRO A 76 -12.24 -12.62 3.32
N ALA A 77 -13.35 -11.89 3.43
CA ALA A 77 -14.51 -12.38 4.17
C ALA A 77 -15.07 -13.59 3.40
N VAL A 78 -15.05 -14.74 4.11
CA VAL A 78 -15.56 -16.07 3.79
C VAL A 78 -16.63 -16.03 2.70
N LEU A 79 -16.34 -16.66 1.56
CA LEU A 79 -17.34 -16.94 0.54
C LEU A 79 -18.58 -17.54 1.23
N PRO A 80 -19.81 -17.10 0.94
CA PRO A 80 -21.00 -17.77 1.46
C PRO A 80 -20.89 -19.27 1.15
N PRO A 81 -21.35 -20.16 2.07
CA PRO A 81 -21.36 -21.60 1.81
C PRO A 81 -21.93 -21.84 0.41
N LYS A 82 -21.22 -22.61 -0.41
CA LYS A 82 -21.78 -23.09 -1.67
C LYS A 82 -22.97 -23.96 -1.29
N ASP A 83 -24.19 -23.42 -1.36
CA ASP A 83 -25.40 -24.23 -1.31
C ASP A 83 -25.28 -25.23 -2.46
N ARG A 84 -24.89 -26.47 -2.12
CA ARG A 84 -25.01 -27.59 -3.04
C ARG A 84 -26.51 -27.83 -3.21
N PRO A 85 -27.03 -27.95 -4.44
CA PRO A 85 -28.41 -28.37 -4.65
C PRO A 85 -28.60 -29.69 -3.89
N ALA A 86 -29.65 -29.78 -3.06
CA ALA A 86 -30.07 -31.05 -2.49
C ALA A 86 -30.49 -31.97 -3.65
N ASP A 87 -30.07 -33.23 -3.56
CA ASP A 87 -30.34 -34.33 -4.49
C ASP A 87 -31.82 -34.41 -4.96
#